data_AF-A0A2N3END6-F1
#
_entry.id   AF-A0A2N3END6-F1
#
_cell.length_a   1.000
_cell.length_b   1.000
_cell.length_c   1.000
_cell.angle_alpha   90.00
_cell.angle_beta   90.00
_cell.angle_gamma   90.00
#
_symmetry.space_group_name_H-M   'P 1'
#
loop_
_entity.id
_entity.type
_entity.pdbx_description
1 polymer ?
#
loop_
_entity_poly.entity_id
_entity_poly.type
_entity_poly.pdbx_seq_one_letter_code
_entity_poly.pdbx_strand_id
1 'polypeptide(L)'
;MSLSSALGAAMSGLNVSQAGIDITSRNIANVDTPGYTRKIQQQTNALAGGEGIGVRREAAMRQIDAFLQQQLRTASAESASLNIKSSVLNRVDAMFGTPNSNSSIAGSIGELATMLQELANDPESDAARQSLLNEADNLAAKFNAMSGTIQSMRLEAERNIASSVESANALLQTIASVNKEIAQRQTGNLSVADLQDQRDMAINELSRLMDVKTVDRDDGTVTVFTSGGQLLLDRTPVQLRFDERSRLDPVSLYDTDPAKRGVGTISLVSGSTTIDLLAAGGIRSGAIAGYVELRDAALPQAQAQLDELAAQLALTLSEETVGSTAATVGAATGLDIDTSSLVSGNTISLGYTVGGVRQSVTIMRVDDPSVLPLSNTATADPGDTVIGVNFNQPMAAIIADLQAALPADVVVSNPSGNVIRFLDDGVAGNSDIGALSATVTPAGLTGTGTGAALFVDGTGGTIFSNNP
;
A
#
# COMPACT_ATOMS: atom_id res chain seq x y z
N MET A 1 13.32 48.22 -59.51
CA MET A 1 14.42 47.55 -58.79
C MET A 1 15.74 48.22 -59.14
N SER A 2 16.37 48.92 -58.20
CA SER A 2 17.73 49.45 -58.39
C SER A 2 18.75 48.31 -58.21
N LEU A 3 19.96 48.44 -58.75
CA LEU A 3 21.02 47.44 -58.55
C LEU A 3 21.31 47.19 -57.06
N SER A 4 21.16 48.23 -56.24
CA SER A 4 21.29 48.16 -54.78
C SER A 4 20.19 47.35 -54.10
N SER A 5 18.93 47.40 -54.58
CA SER A 5 17.84 46.59 -54.03
C SER A 5 18.00 45.12 -54.40
N ALA A 6 18.47 44.82 -55.62
CA ALA A 6 18.77 43.47 -56.06
C ALA A 6 19.93 42.85 -55.26
N LEU A 7 20.99 43.62 -54.99
CA LEU A 7 22.12 43.18 -54.17
C LEU A 7 21.71 42.96 -52.70
N GLY A 8 20.89 43.87 -52.14
CA GLY A 8 20.33 43.73 -50.80
C GLY A 8 19.48 42.47 -50.64
N ALA A 9 18.61 42.19 -51.61
CA ALA A 9 17.81 40.97 -51.64
C ALA A 9 18.70 39.72 -51.69
N ALA A 10 19.72 39.69 -52.57
CA ALA A 10 20.65 38.57 -52.67
C ALA A 10 21.45 38.33 -51.38
N MET A 11 21.97 39.39 -50.74
CA MET A 11 22.67 39.28 -49.46
C MET A 11 21.75 38.78 -48.34
N SER A 12 20.49 39.24 -48.30
CA SER A 12 19.51 38.77 -47.33
C SER A 12 19.20 37.27 -47.52
N GLY A 13 19.06 36.82 -48.77
CA GLY A 13 18.84 35.42 -49.12
C GLY A 13 20.03 34.50 -48.78
N LEU A 14 21.26 34.97 -48.99
CA LEU A 14 22.47 34.25 -48.58
C LEU A 14 22.57 34.10 -47.06
N ASN A 15 22.28 35.17 -46.31
CA ASN A 15 22.29 35.12 -44.83
C ASN A 15 21.25 34.13 -44.27
N VAL A 16 20.04 34.10 -44.84
CA VAL A 16 19.00 33.14 -44.44
C VAL A 16 19.41 31.71 -44.82
N SER A 17 19.97 31.51 -46.02
CA SER A 17 20.47 30.20 -46.45
C SER A 17 21.59 29.68 -45.54
N GLN A 18 22.54 30.52 -45.16
CA GLN A 18 23.62 30.17 -44.23
C GLN A 18 23.05 29.73 -42.87
N ALA A 19 22.10 30.50 -42.31
CA ALA A 19 21.44 30.11 -41.06
C ALA A 19 20.66 28.79 -41.18
N GLY A 20 20.04 28.53 -42.33
CA GLY A 20 19.37 27.26 -42.63
C GLY A 20 20.34 26.08 -42.68
N ILE A 21 21.51 26.26 -43.28
CA ILE A 21 22.59 25.26 -43.30
C ILE A 21 23.12 25.02 -41.88
N ASP A 22 23.33 26.07 -41.09
CA ASP A 22 23.80 25.96 -39.70
C ASP A 22 22.80 25.19 -38.82
N ILE A 23 21.50 25.42 -39.00
CA ILE A 23 20.45 24.67 -38.29
C ILE A 23 20.41 23.22 -38.75
N THR A 24 20.53 22.98 -40.06
CA THR A 24 20.56 21.60 -40.60
C THR A 24 21.76 20.83 -40.06
N SER A 25 22.94 21.46 -40.02
CA SER A 25 24.15 20.90 -39.43
C SER A 25 23.97 20.56 -37.95
N ARG A 26 23.39 21.49 -37.16
CA ARG A 26 23.08 21.25 -35.75
C ARG A 26 22.07 20.14 -35.53
N ASN A 27 21.02 20.05 -36.36
CA ASN A 27 20.05 18.97 -36.30
C ASN A 27 20.70 17.61 -36.58
N ILE A 28 21.58 17.53 -37.58
CA ILE A 28 22.31 16.29 -37.90
C ILE A 28 23.25 15.92 -36.76
N ALA A 29 23.98 16.89 -36.20
CA ALA A 29 24.93 16.65 -35.11
C ALA A 29 24.25 16.20 -33.81
N ASN A 30 22.98 16.55 -33.59
CA ASN A 30 22.23 16.23 -32.37
C ASN A 30 21.08 15.25 -32.60
N VAL A 31 21.07 14.54 -33.73
CA VAL A 31 19.97 13.61 -34.06
C VAL A 31 19.81 12.51 -33.01
N ASP A 32 20.91 12.08 -32.40
CA ASP A 32 20.95 11.04 -31.37
C ASP A 32 20.97 11.61 -29.93
N THR A 33 20.90 12.93 -29.77
CA THR A 33 20.88 13.58 -28.44
C THR A 33 19.47 13.47 -27.84
N PRO A 34 19.27 12.77 -26.70
CA PRO A 34 17.95 12.66 -26.09
C PRO A 34 17.35 14.03 -25.77
N GLY A 35 16.07 14.20 -26.10
CA GLY A 35 15.33 15.45 -25.85
C GLY A 35 15.57 16.57 -26.86
N TYR A 36 16.49 16.40 -27.83
CA TYR A 36 16.69 17.36 -28.91
C TYR A 36 15.51 17.34 -29.88
N THR A 37 14.95 18.51 -30.21
CA THR A 37 13.89 18.62 -31.23
C THR A 37 14.42 19.23 -32.52
N ARG A 38 13.90 18.76 -33.65
CA ARG A 38 14.26 19.31 -34.97
C ARG A 38 13.93 20.80 -35.02
N LYS A 39 14.93 21.62 -35.34
CA LYS A 39 14.75 23.07 -35.52
C LYS A 39 14.56 23.41 -36.99
N ILE A 40 13.72 24.40 -37.26
CA ILE A 40 13.48 24.95 -38.60
C ILE A 40 13.80 26.44 -38.55
N GLN A 41 14.60 26.89 -39.52
CA GLN A 41 14.79 28.31 -39.77
C GLN A 41 13.52 28.88 -40.41
N GLN A 42 12.85 29.80 -39.73
CA GLN A 42 11.77 30.55 -40.36
C GLN A 42 12.32 31.75 -41.13
N GLN A 43 11.69 32.03 -42.27
CA GLN A 43 11.97 33.21 -43.08
C GLN A 43 10.66 33.92 -43.40
N THR A 44 10.69 35.25 -43.36
CA THR A 44 9.56 36.10 -43.73
C THR A 44 9.95 36.99 -44.88
N ASN A 45 8.98 37.38 -45.71
CA ASN A 45 9.25 38.30 -46.81
C ASN A 45 9.52 39.71 -46.26
N ALA A 46 10.63 40.32 -46.66
CA ALA A 46 10.92 41.70 -46.32
C ALA A 46 10.26 42.61 -47.37
N LEU A 47 9.28 43.40 -46.94
CA LEU A 47 8.49 44.27 -47.82
C LEU A 47 8.87 45.74 -47.62
N ALA A 48 8.93 46.50 -48.71
CA ALA A 48 8.94 47.96 -48.68
C ALA A 48 7.94 48.50 -49.70
N GLY A 49 6.99 49.33 -49.26
CA GLY A 49 5.93 49.86 -50.13
C GLY A 49 4.99 48.80 -50.74
N GLY A 50 4.92 47.60 -50.16
CA GLY A 50 4.13 46.47 -50.69
C GLY A 50 4.89 45.56 -51.65
N GLU A 51 6.14 45.86 -51.97
CA GLU A 51 6.97 45.07 -52.87
C GLU A 51 8.10 44.36 -52.12
N GLY A 52 8.43 43.12 -52.53
CA GLY A 52 9.45 42.30 -51.90
C GLY A 52 10.86 42.84 -52.17
N ILE A 53 11.54 43.27 -51.12
CA ILE A 53 12.91 43.78 -51.19
C ILE A 53 13.95 42.77 -50.67
N GLY A 54 13.53 41.59 -50.23
CA GLY A 54 14.41 40.54 -49.75
C GLY A 54 13.70 39.60 -48.77
N VAL A 55 14.47 38.92 -47.93
CA VAL A 55 13.96 38.03 -46.88
C VAL A 55 14.52 38.42 -45.52
N ARG A 56 13.73 38.23 -44.47
CA ARG A 56 14.18 38.39 -43.09
C ARG A 56 14.26 37.04 -42.41
N ARG A 57 15.36 36.84 -41.69
CA ARG A 57 15.57 35.69 -40.81
C ARG A 57 14.76 35.90 -39.53
N GLU A 58 13.87 34.96 -39.21
CA GLU A 58 13.19 34.93 -37.91
C GLU A 58 13.94 34.04 -36.92
N ALA A 59 13.51 34.02 -35.65
CA ALA A 59 14.03 33.07 -34.68
C ALA A 59 13.80 31.62 -35.14
N ALA A 60 14.75 30.73 -34.85
CA ALA A 60 14.58 29.31 -35.10
C ALA A 60 13.43 28.76 -34.24
N MET A 61 12.58 27.95 -34.83
CA MET A 61 11.47 27.30 -34.14
C MET A 61 11.69 25.80 -34.08
N ARG A 62 11.24 25.17 -32.99
CA ARG A 62 11.20 23.71 -32.90
C ARG A 62 9.99 23.14 -33.63
N GLN A 63 10.15 21.94 -34.15
CA GLN A 63 9.06 21.12 -34.68
C GLN A 63 8.77 20.01 -33.69
N ILE A 64 7.62 20.08 -33.02
CA ILE A 64 7.18 19.08 -32.04
C ILE A 64 5.66 18.89 -32.12
N ASP A 65 5.21 17.67 -31.86
CA ASP A 65 3.80 17.36 -31.63
C ASP A 65 3.53 17.40 -30.11
N ALA A 66 2.76 18.40 -29.68
CA ALA A 66 2.44 18.59 -28.27
C ALA A 66 1.56 17.47 -27.70
N PHE A 67 0.70 16.86 -28.53
CA PHE A 67 -0.14 15.75 -28.11
C PHE A 67 0.72 14.51 -27.84
N LEU A 68 1.61 14.17 -28.77
CA LEU A 68 2.54 13.05 -28.59
C LEU A 68 3.45 13.26 -27.37
N GLN A 69 3.91 14.49 -27.14
CA GLN A 69 4.71 14.82 -25.96
C GLN A 69 3.93 14.61 -24.64
N GLN A 70 2.66 15.04 -24.58
CA GLN A 70 1.83 14.82 -23.39
C GLN A 70 1.55 13.32 -23.16
N GLN A 71 1.34 12.56 -24.25
CA GLN A 71 1.16 11.11 -24.17
C GLN A 71 2.43 10.42 -23.65
N LEU A 72 3.62 10.83 -24.14
CA LEU A 72 4.91 10.32 -23.67
C LEU A 72 5.08 10.56 -22.16
N ARG A 73 4.77 11.75 -21.67
CA ARG A 73 4.87 12.08 -20.23
C ARG A 73 3.94 11.21 -19.39
N THR A 74 2.70 11.02 -19.84
CA THR A 74 1.71 10.17 -19.16
C THR A 74 2.18 8.71 -19.10
N ALA A 75 2.63 8.16 -20.23
CA ALA A 75 3.16 6.80 -20.30
C ALA A 75 4.46 6.63 -19.49
N SER A 76 5.30 7.67 -19.43
CA SER A 76 6.54 7.65 -18.64
C SER A 76 6.25 7.61 -17.14
N ALA A 77 5.25 8.37 -16.67
CA ALA A 77 4.80 8.34 -15.28
C ALA A 77 4.29 6.94 -14.89
N GLU A 78 3.44 6.35 -15.74
CA GLU A 78 2.88 5.02 -15.52
C GLU A 78 3.96 3.94 -15.53
N SER A 79 4.86 3.97 -16.53
CA SER A 79 5.98 3.05 -16.61
C SER A 79 6.90 3.15 -15.38
N ALA A 80 7.20 4.37 -14.91
CA ALA A 80 8.02 4.56 -13.71
C ALA A 80 7.37 3.92 -12.47
N SER A 81 6.07 4.16 -12.26
CA SER A 81 5.32 3.54 -11.16
C SER A 81 5.34 2.01 -11.24
N LEU A 82 5.02 1.44 -12.41
CA LEU A 82 4.96 -0.01 -12.61
C LEU A 82 6.33 -0.68 -12.46
N ASN A 83 7.41 -0.04 -12.93
CA ASN A 83 8.76 -0.57 -12.77
C ASN A 83 9.18 -0.65 -11.30
N ILE A 84 8.85 0.38 -10.50
CA ILE A 84 9.10 0.38 -9.05
C ILE A 84 8.32 -0.73 -8.36
N LYS A 85 7.02 -0.85 -8.66
CA LYS A 85 6.17 -1.92 -8.12
C LYS A 85 6.72 -3.29 -8.47
N SER A 86 7.02 -3.53 -9.74
CA SER A 86 7.61 -4.79 -10.21
C SER A 86 8.91 -5.12 -9.49
N SER A 87 9.82 -4.16 -9.35
CA SER A 87 11.09 -4.37 -8.67
C SER A 87 10.92 -4.76 -7.20
N VAL A 88 10.00 -4.13 -6.47
CA VAL A 88 9.76 -4.43 -5.05
C VAL A 88 8.96 -5.73 -4.88
N LEU A 89 7.93 -5.96 -5.71
CA LEU A 89 7.14 -7.19 -5.67
C LEU A 89 7.98 -8.43 -6.05
N ASN A 90 8.95 -8.30 -6.95
CA ASN A 90 9.91 -9.39 -7.22
C ASN A 90 10.77 -9.73 -5.98
N ARG A 91 11.09 -8.74 -5.13
CA ARG A 91 11.79 -8.99 -3.86
C ARG A 91 10.88 -9.71 -2.86
N VAL A 92 9.61 -9.33 -2.81
CA VAL A 92 8.59 -10.03 -2.01
C VAL A 92 8.46 -11.48 -2.49
N ASP A 93 8.30 -11.71 -3.79
CA ASP A 93 8.19 -13.06 -4.39
C ASP A 93 9.41 -13.93 -4.08
N ALA A 94 10.63 -13.39 -4.26
CA ALA A 94 11.87 -14.07 -3.92
C ALA A 94 11.97 -14.44 -2.43
N MET A 95 11.37 -13.64 -1.54
CA MET A 95 11.34 -13.90 -0.10
C MET A 95 10.42 -15.07 0.27
N PHE A 96 9.26 -15.19 -0.38
CA PHE A 96 8.36 -16.35 -0.20
C PHE A 96 8.93 -17.64 -0.82
N GLY A 97 9.77 -17.49 -1.84
CA GLY A 97 10.43 -18.59 -2.53
C GLY A 97 9.47 -19.35 -3.47
N THR A 98 9.95 -20.44 -4.07
CA THR A 98 9.12 -21.25 -4.97
C THR A 98 8.36 -22.33 -4.19
N PRO A 99 7.09 -22.63 -4.51
CA PRO A 99 6.28 -23.59 -3.75
C PRO A 99 6.90 -25.00 -3.58
N ASN A 100 7.76 -25.41 -4.52
CA ASN A 100 8.41 -26.73 -4.51
C ASN A 100 9.82 -26.72 -3.89
N SER A 101 10.28 -25.59 -3.36
CA SER A 101 11.59 -25.50 -2.73
C SER A 101 11.49 -25.79 -1.23
N ASN A 102 12.38 -26.63 -0.70
CA ASN A 102 12.50 -26.86 0.74
C ASN A 102 12.85 -25.56 1.51
N SER A 103 13.42 -24.56 0.82
CA SER A 103 13.68 -23.24 1.39
C SER A 103 12.46 -22.30 1.39
N SER A 104 11.32 -22.69 0.80
CA SER A 104 10.07 -21.92 0.89
C SER A 104 9.43 -22.03 2.27
N ILE A 105 8.49 -21.15 2.61
CA ILE A 105 7.74 -21.27 3.87
C ILE A 105 6.97 -22.59 3.92
N ALA A 106 6.33 -22.97 2.80
CA ALA A 106 5.58 -24.23 2.72
C ALA A 106 6.48 -25.44 2.98
N GLY A 107 7.71 -25.43 2.46
CA GLY A 107 8.73 -26.44 2.73
C GLY A 107 9.07 -26.54 4.22
N SER A 108 9.35 -25.41 4.87
CA SER A 108 9.65 -25.37 6.32
C SER A 108 8.47 -25.80 7.19
N ILE A 109 7.23 -25.47 6.82
CA ILE A 109 6.03 -25.98 7.52
C ILE A 109 5.90 -27.50 7.35
N GLY A 110 6.18 -28.03 6.16
CA GLY A 110 6.19 -29.47 5.90
C GLY A 110 7.28 -30.22 6.67
N GLU A 111 8.47 -29.61 6.83
CA GLU A 111 9.55 -30.15 7.65
C GLU A 111 9.14 -30.21 9.12
N LEU A 112 8.56 -29.14 9.67
CA LEU A 112 8.01 -29.12 11.03
C LEU A 112 6.97 -30.23 11.25
N ALA A 113 6.05 -30.41 10.29
CA ALA A 113 5.06 -31.47 10.34
C ALA A 113 5.69 -32.87 10.33
N THR A 114 6.79 -33.06 9.60
CA THR A 114 7.55 -34.31 9.58
C THR A 114 8.21 -34.56 10.94
N MET A 115 8.83 -33.55 11.54
CA MET A 115 9.43 -33.66 12.89
C MET A 115 8.37 -33.97 13.96
N LEU A 116 7.16 -33.42 13.84
CA LEU A 116 6.03 -33.76 14.72
C LEU A 116 5.61 -35.23 14.57
N GLN A 117 5.58 -35.77 13.36
CA GLN A 117 5.27 -37.18 13.12
C GLN A 117 6.36 -38.09 13.68
N GLU A 118 7.64 -37.72 13.55
CA GLU A 118 8.75 -38.46 14.16
C GLU A 118 8.64 -38.49 15.69
N LEU A 119 8.35 -37.35 16.32
CA LEU A 119 8.13 -37.28 17.76
C LEU A 119 6.90 -38.10 18.20
N ALA A 120 5.82 -38.12 17.41
CA ALA A 120 4.64 -38.93 17.71
C ALA A 120 4.93 -40.44 17.66
N ASN A 121 5.87 -40.88 16.82
CA ASN A 121 6.29 -42.27 16.73
C ASN A 121 7.21 -42.69 17.89
N ASP A 122 8.04 -41.77 18.40
CA ASP A 122 8.96 -42.02 19.53
C ASP A 122 9.01 -40.83 20.51
N PRO A 123 7.99 -40.67 21.37
CA PRO A 123 7.86 -39.51 22.24
C PRO A 123 8.89 -39.49 23.39
N GLU A 124 9.55 -40.62 23.69
CA GLU A 124 10.58 -40.72 24.73
C GLU A 124 11.98 -40.33 24.22
N SER A 125 12.15 -40.17 22.91
CA SER A 125 13.43 -39.80 22.30
C SER A 125 13.77 -38.32 22.52
N ASP A 126 14.78 -38.07 23.35
CA ASP A 126 15.36 -36.74 23.53
C ASP A 126 15.84 -36.12 22.21
N ALA A 127 16.34 -36.96 21.28
CA ALA A 127 16.78 -36.51 19.98
C ALA A 127 15.61 -36.00 19.12
N ALA A 128 14.48 -36.71 19.09
CA ALA A 128 13.29 -36.28 18.35
C ALA A 128 12.71 -34.98 18.93
N ARG A 129 12.68 -34.85 20.26
CA ARG A 129 12.26 -33.63 20.95
C ARG A 129 13.14 -32.44 20.59
N GLN A 130 14.46 -32.62 20.61
CA GLN A 130 15.39 -31.54 20.28
C GLN A 130 15.32 -31.14 18.81
N SER A 131 15.16 -32.10 17.89
CA SER A 131 14.98 -31.81 16.46
C SER A 131 13.73 -30.97 16.19
N LEU A 132 12.60 -31.33 16.82
CA LEU A 132 11.37 -30.55 16.70
C LEU A 132 11.53 -29.11 17.19
N LEU A 133 12.14 -28.91 18.36
CA LEU A 133 12.37 -27.58 18.92
C LEU A 133 13.28 -26.74 18.01
N ASN A 134 14.36 -27.33 17.49
CA ASN A 134 15.27 -26.64 16.58
C ASN A 134 14.54 -26.21 15.28
N GLU A 135 13.68 -27.07 14.72
CA GLU A 135 12.94 -26.73 13.50
C GLU A 135 11.86 -25.66 13.75
N ALA A 136 11.19 -25.72 14.90
CA ALA A 136 10.26 -24.67 15.33
C ALA A 136 10.98 -23.31 15.47
N ASP A 137 12.16 -23.28 16.10
CA ASP A 137 12.98 -22.08 16.23
C ASP A 137 13.43 -21.53 14.87
N ASN A 138 13.85 -22.42 13.95
CA ASN A 138 14.23 -22.04 12.59
C ASN A 138 13.05 -21.41 11.83
N LEU A 139 11.86 -22.00 11.93
CA LEU A 139 10.65 -21.51 11.29
C LEU A 139 10.23 -20.15 11.86
N ALA A 140 10.24 -20.00 13.19
CA ALA A 140 9.95 -18.72 13.84
C ALA A 140 10.95 -17.63 13.44
N ALA A 141 12.25 -17.95 13.42
CA ALA A 141 13.29 -17.03 12.96
C ALA A 141 13.07 -16.60 11.51
N LYS A 142 12.61 -17.52 10.65
CA LYS A 142 12.27 -17.23 9.25
C LYS A 142 11.08 -16.28 9.11
N PHE A 143 9.98 -16.52 9.82
CA PHE A 143 8.84 -15.58 9.85
C PHE A 143 9.26 -14.18 10.32
N ASN A 144 10.05 -14.11 11.39
CA ASN A 144 10.57 -12.85 11.91
C ASN A 144 11.48 -12.12 10.90
N ALA A 145 12.37 -12.84 10.21
CA ALA A 145 13.24 -12.27 9.18
C ALA A 145 12.45 -11.76 7.97
N MET A 146 11.40 -12.48 7.57
CA MET A 146 10.51 -12.06 6.50
C MET A 146 9.74 -10.79 6.88
N SER A 147 9.14 -10.75 8.07
CA SER A 147 8.48 -9.56 8.62
C SER A 147 9.44 -8.36 8.64
N GLY A 148 10.67 -8.54 9.16
CA GLY A 148 11.70 -7.51 9.15
C GLY A 148 12.10 -7.03 7.75
N THR A 149 12.10 -7.92 6.76
CA THR A 149 12.37 -7.57 5.35
C THR A 149 11.24 -6.72 4.76
N ILE A 150 9.98 -7.07 5.03
CA ILE A 150 8.81 -6.27 4.61
C ILE A 150 8.88 -4.87 5.23
N GLN A 151 9.11 -4.77 6.55
CA GLN A 151 9.23 -3.47 7.22
C GLN A 151 10.41 -2.63 6.67
N SER A 152 11.53 -3.28 6.35
CA SER A 152 12.66 -2.61 5.71
C SER A 152 12.31 -2.06 4.32
N MET A 153 11.57 -2.81 3.51
CA MET A 153 11.08 -2.34 2.20
C MET A 153 10.09 -1.18 2.34
N ARG A 154 9.25 -1.17 3.38
CA ARG A 154 8.35 -0.04 3.67
C ARG A 154 9.11 1.23 4.02
N LEU A 155 10.13 1.13 4.87
CA LEU A 155 11.00 2.26 5.22
C LEU A 155 11.85 2.73 4.03
N GLU A 156 12.27 1.81 3.16
CA GLU A 156 12.95 2.13 1.90
C GLU A 156 12.03 2.93 0.97
N ALA A 157 10.76 2.53 0.83
CA ALA A 157 9.76 3.27 0.06
C ALA A 157 9.53 4.68 0.63
N GLU A 158 9.41 4.84 1.96
CA GLU A 158 9.33 6.13 2.65
C GLU A 158 10.49 7.07 2.27
N ARG A 159 11.73 6.59 2.35
CA ARG A 159 12.94 7.36 1.99
C ARG A 159 12.99 7.70 0.50
N ASN A 160 12.59 6.78 -0.36
CA ASN A 160 12.55 7.01 -1.80
C ASN A 160 11.49 8.05 -2.19
N ILE A 161 10.38 8.15 -1.44
CA ILE A 161 9.42 9.25 -1.59
C ILE A 161 10.08 10.58 -1.23
N ALA A 162 10.79 10.66 -0.10
CA ALA A 162 11.51 11.87 0.32
C ALA A 162 12.48 12.37 -0.76
N SER A 163 13.35 11.48 -1.25
CA SER A 163 14.30 11.76 -2.33
C SER A 163 13.62 12.16 -3.65
N SER A 164 12.49 11.53 -3.99
CA SER A 164 11.70 11.87 -5.18
C SER A 164 11.08 13.27 -5.05
N VAL A 165 10.62 13.66 -3.86
CA VAL A 165 10.07 14.99 -3.59
C VAL A 165 11.17 16.07 -3.66
N GLU A 166 12.36 15.80 -3.14
CA GLU A 166 13.52 16.69 -3.30
C GLU A 166 13.91 16.89 -4.76
N SER A 167 13.96 15.79 -5.52
CA SER A 167 14.25 15.82 -6.96
C SER A 167 13.17 16.58 -7.75
N ALA A 168 11.89 16.37 -7.41
CA ALA A 168 10.78 17.11 -8.02
C ALA A 168 10.90 18.63 -7.76
N ASN A 169 11.24 19.04 -6.54
CA ASN A 169 11.48 20.45 -6.21
C ASN A 169 12.65 21.05 -7.02
N ALA A 170 13.75 20.32 -7.17
CA ALA A 170 14.91 20.77 -7.97
C ALA A 170 14.56 20.91 -9.46
N LEU A 171 13.76 19.98 -10.00
CA LEU A 171 13.26 20.06 -11.37
C LEU A 171 12.30 21.24 -11.57
N LEU A 172 11.39 21.48 -10.62
CA LEU A 172 10.50 22.65 -10.65
C LEU A 172 11.28 23.97 -10.64
N GLN A 173 12.37 24.06 -9.86
CA GLN A 173 13.27 25.22 -9.88
C GLN A 173 14.00 25.38 -11.22
N THR A 174 14.46 24.29 -11.80
CA THR A 174 15.11 24.28 -13.13
C THR A 174 14.13 24.78 -14.20
N ILE A 175 12.91 24.26 -14.21
CA ILE A 175 11.84 24.67 -15.15
C ILE A 175 11.55 26.17 -14.97
N ALA A 176 11.44 26.66 -13.73
CA ALA A 176 11.22 28.07 -13.44
C ALA A 176 12.34 28.98 -13.97
N SER A 177 13.60 28.58 -13.80
CA SER A 177 14.77 29.31 -14.32
C SER A 177 14.74 29.37 -15.85
N VAL A 178 14.50 28.24 -16.50
CA VAL A 178 14.44 28.17 -17.97
C VAL A 178 13.26 28.98 -18.51
N ASN A 179 12.09 28.93 -17.86
CA ASN A 179 10.94 29.78 -18.21
C ASN A 179 11.30 31.27 -18.16
N LYS A 180 12.03 31.71 -17.12
CA LYS A 180 12.49 33.10 -17.01
C LYS A 180 13.40 33.49 -18.17
N GLU A 181 14.34 32.63 -18.56
CA GLU A 181 15.22 32.88 -19.70
C GLU A 181 14.46 32.92 -21.04
N ILE A 182 13.47 32.04 -21.22
CA ILE A 182 12.59 32.04 -22.40
C ILE A 182 11.86 33.38 -22.51
N ALA A 183 11.19 33.83 -21.45
CA ALA A 183 10.45 35.08 -21.43
C ALA A 183 11.34 36.29 -21.76
N GLN A 184 12.57 36.32 -21.22
CA GLN A 184 13.55 37.37 -21.49
C GLN A 184 13.99 37.39 -22.96
N ARG A 185 14.29 36.22 -23.55
CA ARG A 185 14.73 36.11 -24.95
C ARG A 185 13.61 36.39 -25.96
N GLN A 186 12.37 36.04 -25.62
CA GLN A 186 11.21 36.27 -26.47
C GLN A 186 10.95 37.76 -26.69
N THR A 187 11.18 38.58 -25.65
CA THR A 187 11.11 40.05 -25.75
C THR A 187 12.16 40.63 -26.73
N GLY A 188 13.30 39.95 -26.91
CA GLY A 188 14.38 40.34 -27.82
C GLY A 188 14.32 39.69 -29.21
N ASN A 189 13.26 38.95 -29.54
CA ASN A 189 13.13 38.14 -30.77
C ASN A 189 14.33 37.18 -31.01
N LEU A 190 14.91 36.66 -29.92
CA LEU A 190 16.00 35.68 -29.97
C LEU A 190 15.44 34.25 -29.97
N SER A 191 16.22 33.30 -30.52
CA SER A 191 15.83 31.89 -30.47
C SER A 191 15.73 31.38 -29.03
N VAL A 192 14.60 30.77 -28.71
CA VAL A 192 14.31 30.07 -27.45
C VAL A 192 14.24 28.56 -27.64
N ALA A 193 14.42 28.05 -28.86
CA ALA A 193 14.10 26.66 -29.17
C ALA A 193 14.96 25.66 -28.37
N ASP A 194 16.23 25.96 -28.11
CA ASP A 194 17.11 25.09 -27.32
C ASP A 194 16.75 25.15 -25.81
N LEU A 195 16.30 26.32 -25.32
CA LEU A 195 15.78 26.46 -23.95
C LEU A 195 14.48 25.68 -23.78
N GLN A 196 13.62 25.67 -24.80
CA GLN A 196 12.40 24.88 -24.78
C GLN A 196 12.69 23.37 -24.71
N ASP A 197 13.77 22.89 -25.34
CA ASP A 197 14.20 21.48 -25.20
C ASP A 197 14.72 21.20 -23.78
N GLN A 198 15.53 22.10 -23.20
CA GLN A 198 15.99 21.97 -21.81
C GLN A 198 14.81 21.93 -20.82
N ARG A 199 13.84 22.82 -21.00
CA ARG A 199 12.60 22.84 -20.22
C ARG A 199 11.85 21.53 -20.34
N ASP A 200 11.69 21.02 -21.56
CA ASP A 200 10.91 19.83 -21.79
C ASP A 200 11.60 18.57 -21.27
N MET A 201 12.94 18.50 -21.30
CA MET A 201 13.69 17.44 -20.62
C MET A 201 13.43 17.46 -19.11
N ALA A 202 13.47 18.64 -18.47
CA ALA A 202 13.18 18.76 -17.05
C ALA A 202 11.72 18.38 -16.72
N ILE A 203 10.75 18.73 -17.57
CA ILE A 203 9.35 18.32 -17.40
C ILE A 203 9.20 16.81 -17.62
N ASN A 204 9.90 16.22 -18.59
CA ASN A 204 9.87 14.78 -18.82
C ASN A 204 10.43 14.01 -17.62
N GLU A 205 11.53 14.49 -17.02
CA GLU A 205 12.06 13.89 -15.80
C GLU A 205 11.10 14.07 -14.61
N LEU A 206 10.49 15.25 -14.46
CA LEU A 206 9.46 15.48 -13.45
C LEU A 206 8.27 14.53 -13.65
N SER A 207 7.89 14.26 -14.90
CA SER A 207 6.79 13.34 -15.23
C SER A 207 7.07 11.89 -14.83
N ARG A 208 8.35 11.48 -14.76
CA ARG A 208 8.72 10.15 -14.23
C ARG A 208 8.53 10.07 -12.72
N LEU A 209 8.69 11.20 -12.01
CA LEU A 209 8.52 11.25 -10.55
C LEU A 209 7.05 11.38 -10.14
N MET A 210 6.29 12.23 -10.83
CA MET A 210 4.88 12.46 -10.57
C MET A 210 4.13 12.85 -11.84
N ASP A 211 2.84 12.58 -11.91
CA ASP A 211 2.02 12.92 -13.06
C ASP A 211 1.69 14.42 -13.14
N VAL A 212 2.22 15.05 -14.19
CA VAL A 212 2.10 16.49 -14.43
C VAL A 212 1.38 16.82 -15.74
N LYS A 213 0.74 17.99 -15.76
CA LYS A 213 0.14 18.62 -16.94
C LYS A 213 0.73 20.01 -17.13
N THR A 214 0.94 20.39 -18.38
CA THR A 214 1.54 21.67 -18.74
C THR A 214 0.61 22.51 -19.59
N VAL A 215 0.62 23.82 -19.36
CA VAL A 215 -0.13 24.81 -20.16
C VAL A 215 0.83 25.91 -20.60
N ASP A 216 0.98 26.09 -21.90
CA ASP A 216 1.76 27.18 -22.50
C ASP A 216 1.07 28.54 -22.26
N ARG A 217 1.87 29.60 -22.10
CA ARG A 217 1.42 30.99 -21.95
C ARG A 217 1.86 31.83 -23.15
N ASP A 218 1.22 32.99 -23.33
CA ASP A 218 1.49 33.91 -24.43
C ASP A 218 2.93 34.45 -24.46
N ASP A 219 3.59 34.50 -23.30
CA ASP A 219 5.01 34.91 -23.15
C ASP A 219 6.01 33.77 -23.43
N GLY A 220 5.52 32.60 -23.88
CA GLY A 220 6.31 31.42 -24.19
C GLY A 220 6.69 30.55 -22.98
N THR A 221 6.32 30.97 -21.76
CA THR A 221 6.52 30.19 -20.55
C THR A 221 5.49 29.06 -20.42
N VAL A 222 5.77 28.10 -19.54
CA VAL A 222 4.86 27.00 -19.23
C VAL A 222 4.46 27.02 -17.76
N THR A 223 3.17 26.80 -17.53
CA THR A 223 2.58 26.55 -16.21
C THR A 223 2.50 25.05 -15.99
N VAL A 224 2.89 24.57 -14.80
CA VAL A 224 2.87 23.14 -14.46
C VAL A 224 1.83 22.90 -13.36
N PHE A 225 0.98 21.90 -13.58
CA PHE A 225 -0.01 21.43 -12.64
C PHE A 225 0.22 19.94 -12.36
N THR A 226 -0.24 19.46 -11.22
CA THR A 226 -0.49 18.04 -11.03
C THR A 226 -1.64 17.57 -11.93
N SER A 227 -1.78 16.27 -12.15
CA SER A 227 -2.94 15.73 -12.86
C SER A 227 -4.28 16.01 -12.14
N GLY A 228 -4.24 16.12 -10.81
CA GLY A 228 -5.34 16.47 -9.92
C GLY A 228 -5.71 17.96 -9.92
N GLY A 229 -4.96 18.81 -10.63
CA GLY A 229 -5.26 20.23 -10.84
C GLY A 229 -4.62 21.20 -9.85
N GLN A 230 -3.75 20.74 -8.97
CA GLN A 230 -2.98 21.60 -8.07
C GLN A 230 -1.84 22.29 -8.84
N LEU A 231 -1.68 23.60 -8.65
CA LEU A 231 -0.63 24.39 -9.30
C LEU A 231 0.74 24.09 -8.67
N LEU A 232 1.68 23.60 -9.48
CA LEU A 232 3.07 23.33 -9.06
C LEU A 232 4.02 24.46 -9.43
N LEU A 233 3.81 25.07 -10.60
CA LEU A 233 4.63 26.17 -11.10
C LEU A 233 3.80 27.11 -11.95
N ASP A 234 3.77 28.38 -11.56
CA ASP A 234 3.45 29.49 -12.45
C ASP A 234 4.75 30.25 -12.75
N ARG A 235 4.96 31.42 -12.12
CA ARG A 235 6.22 32.17 -12.19
C ARG A 235 7.25 31.72 -11.16
N THR A 236 6.75 31.22 -10.04
CA THR A 236 7.55 30.73 -8.92
C THR A 236 7.09 29.31 -8.60
N PRO A 237 8.01 28.36 -8.43
CA PRO A 237 7.64 27.00 -8.07
C PRO A 237 7.06 26.98 -6.66
N VAL A 238 6.02 26.20 -6.47
CA VAL A 238 5.51 25.88 -5.14
C VAL A 238 6.43 24.85 -4.49
N GLN A 239 6.59 24.91 -3.18
CA GLN A 239 7.42 23.97 -2.46
C GLN A 239 6.61 22.73 -2.07
N LEU A 240 7.06 21.56 -2.53
CA LEU A 240 6.61 20.28 -2.03
C LEU A 240 7.38 19.94 -0.75
N ARG A 241 6.67 19.48 0.29
CA ARG A 241 7.27 19.00 1.54
C ARG A 241 6.82 17.58 1.79
N PHE A 242 7.72 16.75 2.26
CA PHE A 242 7.44 15.41 2.74
C PHE A 242 7.76 15.35 4.24
N ASP A 243 6.82 14.92 5.07
CA ASP A 243 7.04 14.67 6.51
C ASP A 243 7.52 13.23 6.72
N GLU A 244 8.76 12.97 6.28
CA GLU A 244 9.40 11.66 6.41
C GLU A 244 9.36 11.14 7.85
N ARG A 245 8.95 9.88 8.01
CA ARG A 245 9.05 9.16 9.28
C ARG A 245 10.35 8.36 9.33
N SER A 246 11.17 8.65 10.33
CA SER A 246 12.48 7.99 10.52
C SER A 246 12.37 6.51 10.90
N ARG A 247 11.20 6.10 11.40
CA ARG A 247 10.84 4.72 11.74
C ARG A 247 9.38 4.50 11.34
N LEU A 248 9.09 3.30 10.87
CA LEU A 248 7.73 2.82 10.62
C LEU A 248 7.52 1.56 11.45
N ASP A 249 6.41 1.52 12.17
CA ASP A 249 5.94 0.32 12.87
C ASP A 249 5.01 -0.49 11.95
N PRO A 250 4.79 -1.79 12.22
CA PRO A 250 3.87 -2.61 11.43
C PRO A 250 2.47 -2.00 11.28
N VAL A 251 1.99 -1.31 12.31
CA VAL A 251 0.68 -0.63 12.34
C VAL A 251 0.70 0.81 11.81
N SER A 252 1.85 1.32 11.37
CA SER A 252 1.95 2.69 10.81
C SER A 252 1.26 2.74 9.45
N LEU A 253 0.09 3.35 9.37
CA LEU A 253 -0.68 3.48 8.13
C LEU A 253 -0.90 4.95 7.74
N TYR A 254 -1.23 5.17 6.47
CA TYR A 254 -1.70 6.48 6.02
C TYR A 254 -3.11 6.74 6.55
N ASP A 255 -3.32 7.95 7.07
CA ASP A 255 -4.65 8.45 7.43
C ASP A 255 -4.77 9.91 6.94
N THR A 256 -5.97 10.30 6.54
CA THR A 256 -6.29 11.70 6.21
C THR A 256 -6.27 12.62 7.43
N ASP A 257 -6.51 12.08 8.64
CA ASP A 257 -6.37 12.76 9.92
C ASP A 257 -4.88 12.79 10.32
N PRO A 258 -4.24 13.98 10.38
CA PRO A 258 -2.84 14.11 10.77
C PRO A 258 -2.52 13.51 12.15
N ALA A 259 -3.50 13.44 13.06
CA ALA A 259 -3.30 12.89 14.40
C ALA A 259 -3.17 11.35 14.42
N LYS A 260 -3.70 10.68 13.39
CA LYS A 260 -3.69 9.20 13.26
C LYS A 260 -2.66 8.69 12.26
N ARG A 261 -2.02 9.59 11.52
CA ARG A 261 -1.11 9.27 10.43
C ARG A 261 0.23 8.72 10.94
N GLY A 262 0.48 7.45 10.62
CA GLY A 262 1.71 6.73 10.97
C GLY A 262 2.86 6.87 9.96
N VAL A 263 2.56 7.20 8.70
CA VAL A 263 3.54 7.36 7.59
C VAL A 263 3.62 8.80 7.09
N GLY A 264 4.64 9.15 6.30
CA GLY A 264 4.75 10.50 5.72
C GLY A 264 3.68 10.80 4.65
N THR A 265 3.30 12.06 4.53
CA THR A 265 2.48 12.63 3.46
C THR A 265 3.26 13.64 2.61
N ILE A 266 2.73 13.94 1.44
CA ILE A 266 3.28 14.97 0.56
C ILE A 266 2.36 16.18 0.64
N SER A 267 2.89 17.28 1.15
CA SER A 267 2.18 18.54 1.30
C SER A 267 2.70 19.58 0.31
N LEU A 268 1.76 20.25 -0.36
CA LEU A 268 2.04 21.45 -1.14
C LEU A 268 1.90 22.67 -0.24
N VAL A 269 2.96 23.49 -0.14
CA VAL A 269 2.98 24.69 0.71
C VAL A 269 3.02 25.94 -0.15
N SER A 270 1.96 26.74 -0.08
CA SER A 270 1.85 28.03 -0.76
C SER A 270 1.42 29.12 0.23
N GLY A 271 2.38 29.92 0.68
CA GLY A 271 2.15 30.92 1.73
C GLY A 271 1.71 30.26 3.04
N SER A 272 0.53 30.64 3.54
CA SER A 272 -0.09 30.02 4.73
C SER A 272 -0.92 28.78 4.42
N THR A 273 -1.14 28.45 3.14
CA THR A 273 -1.98 27.31 2.74
C THR A 273 -1.11 26.07 2.59
N THR A 274 -1.52 24.97 3.24
CA THR A 274 -0.92 23.65 3.09
C THR A 274 -1.99 22.69 2.59
N ILE A 275 -1.70 21.96 1.51
CA ILE A 275 -2.61 20.98 0.91
C ILE A 275 -1.92 19.61 0.91
N ASP A 276 -2.55 18.62 1.52
CA ASP A 276 -2.12 17.22 1.42
C ASP A 276 -2.44 16.69 0.01
N LEU A 277 -1.40 16.39 -0.77
CA LEU A 277 -1.53 15.95 -2.15
C LEU A 277 -1.99 14.50 -2.28
N LEU A 278 -1.80 13.67 -1.25
CA LEU A 278 -2.32 12.30 -1.25
C LEU A 278 -3.83 12.32 -1.01
N ALA A 279 -4.28 13.05 0.01
CA ALA A 279 -5.70 13.20 0.32
C ALA A 279 -6.47 13.91 -0.81
N ALA A 280 -5.84 14.90 -1.47
CA ALA A 280 -6.45 15.63 -2.57
C ALA A 280 -6.44 14.86 -3.91
N GLY A 281 -5.87 13.64 -3.96
CA GLY A 281 -5.71 12.87 -5.19
C GLY A 281 -4.87 13.60 -6.24
N GLY A 282 -3.90 14.40 -5.78
CA GLY A 282 -3.02 15.23 -6.58
C GLY A 282 -1.87 14.46 -7.21
N ILE A 283 -1.52 13.28 -6.69
CA ILE A 283 -0.50 12.41 -7.27
C ILE A 283 -1.14 11.05 -7.53
N ARG A 284 -1.17 10.62 -8.79
CA ARG A 284 -1.85 9.38 -9.20
C ARG A 284 -0.93 8.43 -9.95
N SER A 285 0.18 8.92 -10.47
CA SER A 285 1.15 8.12 -11.20
C SER A 285 2.57 8.69 -11.02
N GLY A 286 3.57 8.05 -11.62
CA GLY A 286 4.98 8.34 -11.39
C GLY A 286 5.58 7.53 -10.24
N ALA A 287 6.89 7.70 -10.05
CA ALA A 287 7.65 7.00 -9.03
C ALA A 287 7.08 7.20 -7.62
N ILE A 288 6.66 8.43 -7.30
CA ILE A 288 6.09 8.75 -5.99
C ILE A 288 4.83 7.93 -5.74
N ALA A 289 3.90 7.87 -6.69
CA ALA A 289 2.68 7.06 -6.56
C ALA A 289 3.01 5.57 -6.39
N GLY A 290 4.02 5.07 -7.11
CA GLY A 290 4.49 3.69 -6.99
C GLY A 290 4.99 3.35 -5.58
N TYR A 291 5.82 4.22 -5.00
CA TYR A 291 6.31 4.03 -3.63
C TYR A 291 5.21 4.18 -2.57
N VAL A 292 4.29 5.14 -2.74
CA VAL A 292 3.14 5.33 -1.84
C VAL A 292 2.27 4.08 -1.82
N GLU A 293 1.91 3.53 -2.98
CA GLU A 293 1.09 2.31 -3.06
C GLU A 293 1.79 1.08 -2.46
N LEU A 294 3.10 0.94 -2.67
CA LEU A 294 3.87 -0.12 -2.03
C LEU A 294 3.87 0.01 -0.51
N ARG A 295 4.13 1.22 0.01
CA ARG A 295 4.22 1.49 1.46
C ARG A 295 2.89 1.34 2.18
N ASP A 296 1.80 1.77 1.54
CA ASP A 296 0.49 1.96 2.18
C ASP A 296 -0.50 0.83 1.89
N ALA A 297 -0.31 0.05 0.81
CA ALA A 297 -1.22 -1.03 0.43
C ALA A 297 -0.50 -2.37 0.24
N ALA A 298 0.40 -2.47 -0.74
CA ALA A 298 0.92 -3.78 -1.16
C ALA A 298 1.80 -4.47 -0.09
N LEU A 299 2.71 -3.72 0.56
CA LEU A 299 3.58 -4.28 1.61
C LEU A 299 2.82 -4.52 2.93
N PRO A 300 1.92 -3.63 3.39
CA PRO A 300 1.03 -3.95 4.51
C PRO A 300 0.16 -5.18 4.27
N GLN A 301 -0.36 -5.37 3.04
CA GLN A 301 -1.11 -6.57 2.70
C GLN A 301 -0.23 -7.83 2.75
N ALA A 302 0.99 -7.78 2.22
CA ALA A 302 1.93 -8.89 2.31
C ALA A 302 2.30 -9.22 3.77
N GLN A 303 2.45 -8.19 4.62
CA GLN A 303 2.65 -8.36 6.06
C GLN A 303 1.45 -9.06 6.70
N ALA A 304 0.22 -8.57 6.46
CA ALA A 304 -0.99 -9.15 7.02
C ALA A 304 -1.18 -10.61 6.60
N GLN A 305 -0.84 -10.98 5.36
CA GLN A 305 -0.88 -12.38 4.90
C GLN A 305 0.17 -13.26 5.61
N LEU A 306 1.36 -12.72 5.87
CA LEU A 306 2.41 -13.41 6.62
C LEU A 306 2.01 -13.61 8.08
N ASP A 307 1.45 -12.56 8.69
CA ASP A 307 0.98 -12.56 10.08
C ASP A 307 -0.18 -13.55 10.24
N GLU A 308 -1.14 -13.58 9.30
CA GLU A 308 -2.24 -14.56 9.30
C GLU A 308 -1.71 -16.00 9.22
N LEU A 309 -0.75 -16.27 8.32
CA LEU A 309 -0.16 -17.61 8.21
C LEU A 309 0.55 -18.02 9.50
N ALA A 310 1.31 -17.11 10.11
CA ALA A 310 2.02 -17.36 11.37
C ALA A 310 1.03 -17.57 12.53
N ALA A 311 -0.01 -16.75 12.61
CA ALA A 311 -1.07 -16.85 13.61
C ALA A 311 -1.79 -18.20 13.49
N GLN A 312 -2.27 -18.57 12.31
CA GLN A 312 -2.98 -19.83 12.12
C GLN A 312 -2.12 -21.05 12.43
N LEU A 313 -0.83 -21.02 12.07
CA LEU A 313 0.11 -22.07 12.45
C LEU A 313 0.27 -22.17 13.97
N ALA A 314 0.43 -21.03 14.64
CA ALA A 314 0.55 -20.97 16.10
C ALA A 314 -0.71 -21.48 16.80
N LEU A 315 -1.91 -21.08 16.34
CA LEU A 315 -3.19 -21.54 16.89
C LEU A 315 -3.38 -23.04 16.68
N THR A 316 -3.13 -23.54 15.48
CA THR A 316 -3.28 -24.98 15.15
C THR A 316 -2.45 -25.86 16.09
N LEU A 317 -1.30 -25.37 16.56
CA LEU A 317 -0.42 -26.10 17.48
C LEU A 317 -0.70 -25.81 18.96
N SER A 318 -1.26 -24.64 19.29
CA SER A 318 -1.45 -24.19 20.66
C SER A 318 -2.84 -24.49 21.21
N GLU A 319 -3.85 -24.55 20.35
CA GLU A 319 -5.24 -24.68 20.75
C GLU A 319 -5.69 -26.13 20.88
N GLU A 320 -6.65 -26.35 21.78
CA GLU A 320 -7.36 -27.63 21.89
C GLU A 320 -8.87 -27.41 22.04
N THR A 321 -9.64 -28.39 21.57
CA THR A 321 -11.10 -28.35 21.67
C THR A 321 -11.58 -29.00 22.95
N VAL A 322 -12.29 -28.24 23.77
CA VAL A 322 -13.03 -28.70 24.95
C VAL A 322 -14.48 -28.94 24.57
N GLY A 323 -14.95 -30.16 24.84
CA GLY A 323 -16.34 -30.55 24.58
C GLY A 323 -17.33 -29.96 25.59
N SER A 324 -18.57 -29.82 25.16
CA SER A 324 -19.69 -29.46 26.03
C SER A 324 -20.31 -30.67 26.74
N THR A 325 -21.16 -30.40 27.72
CA THR A 325 -21.95 -31.42 28.44
C THR A 325 -23.44 -31.18 28.24
N ALA A 326 -24.24 -32.24 28.16
CA ALA A 326 -25.67 -32.12 27.94
C ALA A 326 -26.39 -31.46 29.14
N ALA A 327 -27.28 -30.52 28.83
CA ALA A 327 -28.08 -29.80 29.81
C ALA A 327 -29.58 -29.91 29.49
N THR A 328 -30.40 -29.99 30.53
CA THR A 328 -31.87 -30.04 30.38
C THR A 328 -32.52 -29.29 31.53
N VAL A 329 -33.46 -28.39 31.21
CA VAL A 329 -34.26 -27.65 32.19
C VAL A 329 -35.72 -27.72 31.77
N GLY A 330 -36.50 -28.56 32.46
CA GLY A 330 -37.89 -28.80 32.08
C GLY A 330 -37.99 -29.45 30.70
N ALA A 331 -38.70 -28.81 29.76
CA ALA A 331 -38.80 -29.27 28.37
C ALA A 331 -37.63 -28.79 27.49
N ALA A 332 -36.83 -27.84 27.97
CA ALA A 332 -35.75 -27.27 27.19
C ALA A 332 -34.47 -28.11 27.25
N THR A 333 -33.85 -28.33 26.10
CA THR A 333 -32.62 -29.11 25.96
C THR A 333 -31.48 -28.27 25.38
N GLY A 334 -30.24 -28.64 25.69
CA GLY A 334 -29.07 -27.96 25.14
C GLY A 334 -27.78 -28.40 25.78
N LEU A 335 -26.83 -27.46 25.88
CA LEU A 335 -25.43 -27.76 26.16
C LEU A 335 -24.83 -26.74 27.15
N ASP A 336 -24.02 -27.25 28.07
CA ASP A 336 -23.20 -26.51 29.03
C ASP A 336 -21.74 -26.52 28.58
N ILE A 337 -21.07 -25.37 28.65
CA ILE A 337 -19.64 -25.24 28.40
C ILE A 337 -18.94 -24.56 29.59
N ASP A 338 -17.83 -25.13 30.04
CA ASP A 338 -16.98 -24.53 31.07
C ASP A 338 -16.03 -23.52 30.43
N THR A 339 -16.07 -22.27 30.87
CA THR A 339 -15.24 -21.19 30.34
C THR A 339 -14.05 -20.83 31.22
N SER A 340 -13.76 -21.63 32.26
CA SER A 340 -12.70 -21.34 33.24
C SER A 340 -11.28 -21.33 32.65
N SER A 341 -11.04 -22.10 31.59
CA SER A 341 -9.76 -22.21 30.89
C SER A 341 -9.62 -21.26 29.70
N LEU A 342 -10.68 -20.52 29.33
CA LEU A 342 -10.59 -19.57 28.22
C LEU A 342 -9.66 -18.41 28.60
N VAL A 343 -8.89 -17.95 27.63
CA VAL A 343 -8.17 -16.66 27.68
C VAL A 343 -8.68 -15.74 26.56
N SER A 344 -8.27 -14.46 26.56
CA SER A 344 -8.65 -13.54 25.49
C SER A 344 -8.19 -14.05 24.12
N GLY A 345 -9.04 -13.95 23.11
CA GLY A 345 -8.86 -14.49 21.76
C GLY A 345 -9.36 -15.93 21.55
N ASN A 346 -9.54 -16.70 22.62
CA ASN A 346 -10.17 -18.02 22.54
C ASN A 346 -11.65 -17.95 22.15
N THR A 347 -12.17 -19.04 21.59
CA THR A 347 -13.49 -19.06 20.97
C THR A 347 -14.42 -20.13 21.54
N ILE A 348 -15.72 -19.89 21.47
CA ILE A 348 -16.79 -20.85 21.71
C ILE A 348 -17.59 -20.98 20.41
N SER A 349 -17.62 -22.17 19.82
CA SER A 349 -18.40 -22.45 18.62
C SER A 349 -19.76 -23.01 19.02
N LEU A 350 -20.83 -22.30 18.62
CA LEU A 350 -22.21 -22.65 18.88
C LEU A 350 -22.93 -22.94 17.55
N GLY A 351 -23.40 -24.17 17.38
CA GLY A 351 -24.29 -24.55 16.29
C GLY A 351 -25.72 -24.69 16.79
N TYR A 352 -26.64 -23.89 16.25
CA TYR A 352 -28.06 -23.95 16.60
C TYR A 352 -28.95 -23.94 15.35
N THR A 353 -30.18 -24.40 15.50
CA THR A 353 -31.21 -24.36 14.45
C THR A 353 -32.37 -23.52 14.97
N VAL A 354 -32.84 -22.54 14.20
CA VAL A 354 -34.05 -21.76 14.51
C VAL A 354 -34.91 -21.73 13.24
N GLY A 355 -36.20 -22.05 13.36
CA GLY A 355 -37.13 -22.06 12.22
C GLY A 355 -36.70 -23.00 11.08
N GLY A 356 -35.98 -24.08 11.40
CA GLY A 356 -35.46 -25.07 10.44
C GLY A 356 -34.19 -24.65 9.70
N VAL A 357 -33.59 -23.50 10.01
CA VAL A 357 -32.32 -23.04 9.40
C VAL A 357 -31.19 -23.24 10.41
N ARG A 358 -30.16 -23.99 10.01
CA ARG A 358 -28.94 -24.19 10.82
C ARG A 358 -28.04 -22.97 10.71
N GLN A 359 -27.58 -22.48 11.85
CA GLN A 359 -26.64 -21.37 12.00
C GLN A 359 -25.42 -21.84 12.78
N SER A 360 -24.28 -21.22 12.51
CA SER A 360 -23.04 -21.41 13.27
C SER A 360 -22.56 -20.04 13.72
N VAL A 361 -22.26 -19.91 15.00
CA VAL A 361 -21.80 -18.68 15.63
C VAL A 361 -20.53 -18.96 16.39
N THR A 362 -19.54 -18.09 16.21
CA THR A 362 -18.28 -18.14 16.95
C THR A 362 -18.24 -16.97 17.91
N ILE A 363 -18.26 -17.28 19.20
CA ILE A 363 -18.15 -16.30 20.28
C ILE A 363 -16.68 -16.20 20.65
N MET A 364 -16.05 -15.05 20.42
CA MET A 364 -14.67 -14.80 20.82
C MET A 364 -14.65 -14.08 22.16
N ARG A 365 -13.87 -14.61 23.10
CA ARG A 365 -13.57 -13.91 24.35
C ARG A 365 -12.66 -12.73 24.06
N VAL A 366 -13.03 -11.56 24.55
CA VAL A 366 -12.22 -10.34 24.47
C VAL A 366 -12.08 -9.77 25.88
N ASP A 367 -10.90 -9.29 26.25
CA ASP A 367 -10.68 -8.66 27.56
C ASP A 367 -10.53 -7.12 27.46
N ASP A 368 -10.26 -6.56 26.28
CA ASP A 368 -10.27 -5.12 25.99
C ASP A 368 -11.57 -4.70 25.28
N PRO A 369 -12.48 -3.94 25.91
CA PRO A 369 -13.72 -3.54 25.26
C PRO A 369 -13.54 -2.53 24.11
N SER A 370 -12.37 -1.92 23.93
CA SER A 370 -12.12 -0.92 22.89
C SER A 370 -12.07 -1.50 21.47
N VAL A 371 -11.85 -2.81 21.34
CA VAL A 371 -11.80 -3.51 20.04
C VAL A 371 -13.16 -4.06 19.61
N LEU A 372 -14.21 -3.87 20.41
CA LEU A 372 -15.57 -4.31 20.10
C LEU A 372 -16.36 -3.23 19.32
N PRO A 373 -17.26 -3.62 18.39
CA PRO A 373 -17.57 -4.98 17.96
C PRO A 373 -16.51 -5.54 16.98
N LEU A 374 -16.30 -6.86 17.01
CA LEU A 374 -15.41 -7.54 16.07
C LEU A 374 -16.01 -7.61 14.66
N SER A 375 -15.14 -7.63 13.66
CA SER A 375 -15.50 -7.96 12.28
C SER A 375 -15.74 -9.46 12.13
N ASN A 376 -16.63 -9.87 11.21
CA ASN A 376 -16.79 -11.28 10.82
C ASN A 376 -15.53 -11.88 10.15
N THR A 377 -14.51 -11.06 9.87
CA THR A 377 -13.19 -11.51 9.40
C THR A 377 -12.23 -11.84 10.55
N ALA A 378 -12.67 -11.75 11.81
CA ALA A 378 -11.83 -12.05 12.97
C ALA A 378 -11.63 -13.56 13.18
N THR A 379 -12.39 -14.41 12.47
CA THR A 379 -12.19 -15.87 12.40
C THR A 379 -11.93 -16.29 10.96
N ALA A 380 -11.28 -17.44 10.79
CA ALA A 380 -10.97 -18.00 9.47
C ALA A 380 -12.18 -18.67 8.78
N ASP A 381 -13.35 -18.73 9.44
CA ASP A 381 -14.55 -19.42 8.97
C ASP A 381 -15.55 -18.46 8.29
N PRO A 382 -15.57 -18.36 6.95
CA PRO A 382 -16.42 -17.39 6.24
C PRO A 382 -17.93 -17.67 6.32
N GLY A 383 -18.32 -18.80 6.92
CA GLY A 383 -19.71 -19.23 7.08
C GLY A 383 -20.27 -19.02 8.49
N ASP A 384 -19.48 -18.50 9.42
CA ASP A 384 -19.92 -18.20 10.78
C ASP A 384 -20.27 -16.71 10.96
N THR A 385 -20.92 -16.40 12.08
CA THR A 385 -21.04 -15.03 12.59
C THR A 385 -20.15 -14.90 13.80
N VAL A 386 -19.28 -13.88 13.81
CA VAL A 386 -18.36 -13.65 14.93
C VAL A 386 -18.99 -12.68 15.93
N ILE A 387 -19.01 -13.08 17.20
CA ILE A 387 -19.49 -12.25 18.31
C ILE A 387 -18.34 -12.06 19.29
N GLY A 388 -17.82 -10.84 19.40
CA GLY A 388 -16.88 -10.50 20.46
C GLY A 388 -17.62 -10.21 21.76
N VAL A 389 -17.24 -10.87 22.86
CA VAL A 389 -17.85 -10.66 24.17
C VAL A 389 -16.76 -10.29 25.17
N ASN A 390 -16.99 -9.23 25.94
CA ASN A 390 -16.09 -8.85 27.02
C ASN A 390 -16.20 -9.84 28.18
N PHE A 391 -15.14 -10.56 28.54
CA PHE A 391 -15.14 -11.45 29.72
C PHE A 391 -14.55 -10.79 30.97
N ASN A 392 -14.02 -9.57 30.85
CA ASN A 392 -13.55 -8.76 31.97
C ASN A 392 -14.72 -8.00 32.65
N GLN A 393 -15.79 -8.75 32.95
CA GLN A 393 -16.99 -8.25 33.62
C GLN A 393 -17.70 -9.39 34.38
N PRO A 394 -18.65 -9.08 35.29
CA PRO A 394 -19.37 -10.12 36.03
C PRO A 394 -20.14 -11.05 35.08
N MET A 395 -20.22 -12.35 35.42
CA MET A 395 -20.86 -13.35 34.54
C MET A 395 -22.31 -13.01 34.18
N ALA A 396 -23.07 -12.34 35.06
CA ALA A 396 -24.43 -11.90 34.73
C ALA A 396 -24.47 -10.90 33.55
N ALA A 397 -23.45 -10.06 33.39
CA ALA A 397 -23.32 -9.15 32.26
C ALA A 397 -22.88 -9.89 30.99
N ILE A 398 -21.95 -10.86 31.10
CA ILE A 398 -21.55 -11.72 29.99
C ILE A 398 -22.76 -12.46 29.40
N ILE A 399 -23.61 -13.04 30.25
CA ILE A 399 -24.83 -13.71 29.82
C ILE A 399 -25.80 -12.72 29.14
N ALA A 400 -25.91 -11.50 29.64
CA ALA A 400 -26.76 -10.48 29.04
C ALA A 400 -26.27 -10.06 27.64
N ASP A 401 -24.96 -9.87 27.48
CA ASP A 401 -24.34 -9.54 26.19
C ASP A 401 -24.51 -10.69 25.18
N LEU A 402 -24.30 -11.93 25.62
CA LEU A 402 -24.54 -13.13 24.80
C LEU A 402 -26.00 -13.26 24.37
N GLN A 403 -26.93 -13.06 25.31
CA GLN A 403 -28.36 -13.14 25.02
C GLN A 403 -28.80 -12.03 24.06
N ALA A 404 -28.19 -10.85 24.14
CA ALA A 404 -28.49 -9.74 23.23
C ALA A 404 -27.94 -9.98 21.81
N ALA A 405 -26.87 -10.77 21.68
CA ALA A 405 -26.23 -11.08 20.41
C ALA A 405 -26.82 -12.32 19.71
N LEU A 406 -27.64 -13.11 20.40
CA LEU A 406 -28.29 -14.33 19.89
C LEU A 406 -29.81 -14.14 19.74
N PRO A 407 -30.48 -14.94 18.88
CA PRO A 407 -31.93 -14.90 18.75
C PRO A 407 -32.62 -15.30 20.06
N ALA A 408 -33.82 -14.78 20.29
CA ALA A 408 -34.59 -15.03 21.52
C ALA A 408 -34.93 -16.51 21.73
N ASP A 409 -34.96 -17.31 20.66
CA ASP A 409 -35.20 -18.75 20.71
C ASP A 409 -33.97 -19.56 21.19
N VAL A 410 -32.83 -18.90 21.39
CA VAL A 410 -31.64 -19.47 22.04
C VAL A 410 -31.48 -18.82 23.40
N VAL A 411 -31.70 -19.60 24.46
CA VAL A 411 -31.70 -19.11 25.84
C VAL A 411 -30.33 -19.32 26.46
N VAL A 412 -29.69 -18.23 26.88
CA VAL A 412 -28.38 -18.24 27.53
C VAL A 412 -28.53 -18.04 29.04
N SER A 413 -27.88 -18.86 29.85
CA SER A 413 -27.92 -18.76 31.31
C SER A 413 -26.62 -19.19 31.98
N ASN A 414 -26.45 -18.88 33.27
CA ASN A 414 -25.35 -19.39 34.08
C ASN A 414 -25.91 -20.32 35.18
N PRO A 415 -25.73 -21.65 35.07
CA PRO A 415 -26.17 -22.59 36.11
C PRO A 415 -25.29 -22.55 37.36
N SER A 416 -23.98 -22.35 37.22
CA SER A 416 -23.04 -22.20 38.33
C SER A 416 -21.65 -21.76 37.86
N GLY A 417 -20.97 -20.93 38.65
CA GLY A 417 -19.55 -20.61 38.45
C GLY A 417 -19.26 -20.02 37.07
N ASN A 418 -18.30 -20.65 36.36
CA ASN A 418 -17.84 -20.28 35.02
C ASN A 418 -18.52 -21.10 33.90
N VAL A 419 -19.63 -21.78 34.20
CA VAL A 419 -20.36 -22.53 33.18
C VAL A 419 -21.35 -21.62 32.49
N ILE A 420 -21.34 -21.62 31.16
CA ILE A 420 -22.35 -20.98 30.33
C ILE A 420 -23.23 -22.08 29.74
N ARG A 421 -24.54 -21.88 29.83
CA ARG A 421 -25.55 -22.80 29.35
C ARG A 421 -26.29 -22.19 28.17
N PHE A 422 -26.40 -22.94 27.08
CA PHE A 422 -27.24 -22.64 25.93
C PHE A 422 -28.36 -23.67 25.84
N LEU A 423 -29.61 -23.22 25.87
CA LEU A 423 -30.80 -24.06 25.72
C LEU A 423 -31.62 -23.62 24.52
N ASP A 424 -32.40 -24.56 23.98
CA ASP A 424 -33.54 -24.26 23.13
C ASP A 424 -34.65 -23.53 23.92
N ASP A 425 -35.72 -23.15 23.23
CA ASP A 425 -36.87 -22.45 23.80
C ASP A 425 -37.86 -23.36 24.55
N GLY A 426 -37.59 -24.67 24.63
CA GLY A 426 -38.48 -25.68 25.18
C GLY A 426 -39.70 -26.00 24.33
N VAL A 427 -39.82 -25.44 23.11
CA VAL A 427 -40.91 -25.71 22.16
C VAL A 427 -40.39 -26.64 21.06
N ALA A 428 -40.95 -27.85 21.02
CA ALA A 428 -40.54 -28.86 20.04
C ALA A 428 -40.59 -28.34 18.60
N GLY A 429 -39.42 -28.30 17.94
CA GLY A 429 -39.28 -27.95 16.53
C GLY A 429 -39.15 -26.45 16.22
N ASN A 430 -39.08 -25.57 17.23
CA ASN A 430 -38.83 -24.14 17.00
C ASN A 430 -37.33 -23.81 17.01
N SER A 431 -36.62 -24.19 18.08
CA SER A 431 -35.17 -24.13 18.15
C SER A 431 -34.53 -25.42 18.66
N ASP A 432 -33.24 -25.61 18.33
CA ASP A 432 -32.43 -26.73 18.79
C ASP A 432 -30.95 -26.32 18.90
N ILE A 433 -30.27 -26.77 19.97
CA ILE A 433 -28.84 -26.56 20.19
C ILE A 433 -28.11 -27.82 19.75
N GLY A 434 -27.59 -27.79 18.52
CA GLY A 434 -27.05 -29.00 17.87
C GLY A 434 -25.57 -29.27 18.15
N ALA A 435 -24.78 -28.25 18.50
CA ALA A 435 -23.35 -28.40 18.82
C ALA A 435 -22.85 -27.25 19.68
N LEU A 436 -21.94 -27.55 20.62
CA LEU A 436 -21.24 -26.57 21.43
C LEU A 436 -19.85 -27.10 21.77
N SER A 437 -18.83 -26.29 21.55
CA SER A 437 -17.45 -26.56 21.94
C SER A 437 -16.71 -25.27 22.22
N ALA A 438 -15.65 -25.34 23.00
CA ALA A 438 -14.74 -24.23 23.20
C ALA A 438 -13.35 -24.60 22.69
N THR A 439 -12.66 -23.63 22.12
CA THR A 439 -11.26 -23.74 21.73
C THR A 439 -10.44 -22.99 22.77
N VAL A 440 -9.57 -23.68 23.49
CA VAL A 440 -8.80 -23.11 24.60
C VAL A 440 -7.32 -23.14 24.28
N THR A 441 -6.58 -22.13 24.75
CA THR A 441 -5.11 -22.15 24.71
C THR A 441 -4.57 -22.49 26.10
N PRO A 442 -3.93 -23.65 26.30
CA PRO A 442 -3.38 -24.03 27.60
C PRO A 442 -2.31 -23.04 28.07
N ALA A 443 -2.28 -22.75 29.37
CA ALA A 443 -1.27 -21.87 29.97
C ALA A 443 0.12 -22.54 30.16
N GLY A 444 0.24 -23.83 29.82
CA GLY A 444 1.45 -24.63 29.98
C GLY A 444 1.22 -26.11 29.65
N LEU A 445 2.29 -26.90 29.65
CA LEU A 445 2.22 -28.33 29.39
C LEU A 445 1.69 -29.07 30.64
N THR A 446 0.43 -29.50 30.61
CA THR A 446 -0.24 -30.17 31.74
C THR A 446 -0.18 -31.69 31.67
N GLY A 447 0.41 -32.26 30.60
CA GLY A 447 0.46 -33.71 30.36
C GLY A 447 -0.87 -34.32 29.92
N THR A 448 -1.87 -33.48 29.65
CA THR A 448 -3.20 -33.84 29.17
C THR A 448 -3.58 -32.89 28.04
N GLY A 449 -4.26 -33.38 27.01
CA GLY A 449 -4.69 -32.55 25.89
C GLY A 449 -3.74 -32.57 24.69
N THR A 450 -4.10 -31.85 23.64
CA THR A 450 -3.34 -31.78 22.39
C THR A 450 -2.71 -30.41 22.15
N GLY A 451 -3.12 -29.37 22.88
CA GLY A 451 -2.59 -28.01 22.75
C GLY A 451 -1.20 -27.86 23.38
N ALA A 452 -0.28 -27.21 22.67
CA ALA A 452 1.08 -26.95 23.13
C ALA A 452 1.32 -25.44 23.29
N ALA A 453 1.57 -25.00 24.53
CA ALA A 453 1.89 -23.60 24.86
C ALA A 453 3.31 -23.19 24.44
N LEU A 454 3.60 -23.26 23.13
CA LEU A 454 4.93 -23.03 22.55
C LEU A 454 5.09 -21.64 21.94
N PHE A 455 3.98 -21.04 21.50
CA PHE A 455 3.98 -19.76 20.80
C PHE A 455 3.67 -18.62 21.75
N VAL A 456 4.49 -17.57 21.67
CA VAL A 456 4.37 -16.38 22.52
C VAL A 456 4.26 -15.13 21.67
N ASP A 457 3.47 -14.18 22.17
CA ASP A 457 3.32 -12.84 21.63
C ASP A 457 4.24 -11.84 22.34
N GLY A 458 4.78 -10.92 21.55
CA GLY A 458 5.60 -9.80 21.99
C GLY A 458 6.90 -10.16 22.72
N THR A 459 7.57 -9.13 23.21
CA THR A 459 8.80 -9.27 24.00
C THR A 459 8.54 -9.71 25.45
N GLY A 460 7.27 -9.74 25.86
CA GLY A 460 6.82 -10.13 27.20
C GLY A 460 6.63 -11.64 27.38
N GLY A 461 6.62 -12.42 26.30
CA GLY A 461 6.52 -13.88 26.36
C GLY A 461 5.13 -14.39 26.79
N THR A 462 4.08 -13.59 26.58
CA THR A 462 2.70 -14.02 26.85
C THR A 462 2.25 -15.03 25.80
N ILE A 463 1.49 -16.05 26.17
CA ILE A 463 1.05 -17.08 25.22
C ILE A 463 0.18 -16.46 24.12
N PHE A 464 0.49 -16.78 22.87
CA PHE A 464 -0.28 -16.34 21.73
C PHE A 464 -1.63 -17.09 21.71
N SER A 465 -2.73 -16.33 21.73
CA SER A 465 -4.10 -16.86 21.86
C SER A 465 -5.11 -16.18 20.92
N ASN A 466 -4.61 -15.57 19.82
CA ASN A 466 -5.41 -14.78 18.87
C ASN A 466 -6.11 -13.56 19.51
N ASN A 467 -5.50 -12.97 20.54
CA ASN A 467 -6.08 -11.79 21.19
C ASN A 467 -6.05 -10.58 20.23
N PRO A 468 -7.21 -9.95 19.92
CA PRO A 468 -7.32 -8.83 18.98
C PRO A 468 -6.73 -7.50 19.46
#